data_AF-A0A969NI69-F1
#
_entry.id   AF-A0A969NI69-F1
#
_cell.length_a   1.000
_cell.length_b   1.000
_cell.length_c   1.000
_cell.angle_alpha   90.00
_cell.angle_beta   90.00
_cell.angle_gamma   90.00
#
_symmetry.space_group_name_H-M   'P 1'
#
loop_
_entity.id
_entity.type
_entity.pdbx_description
1 polymer ?
#
loop_
_entity_poly.entity_id
_entity_poly.type
_entity_poly.pdbx_seq_one_letter_code
_entity_poly.pdbx_strand_id
1 'polypeptide(L)'
;MKSAFLDTPQLYSRLGFSHEFKNLSEDEMRFLFPKIWKTIEIVYNPEHYPDVEAMNVILRITAGNFRLIDRLFSQIKRILKINKLDRISKEVVDAARKCLVIGDPE
;
A
#
# COMPACT_ATOMS: atom_id res chain seq x y z
N MET A 1 -19.44 1.32 4.97
CA MET A 1 -20.02 -0.04 5.16
C MET A 1 -20.33 -0.24 6.64
N LYS A 2 -21.50 0.22 7.09
CA LYS A 2 -21.96 0.04 8.47
C LYS A 2 -22.32 -1.43 8.66
N SER A 3 -21.66 -2.09 9.61
CA SER A 3 -22.26 -3.07 10.53
C SER A 3 -23.25 -4.08 9.92
N ALA A 4 -22.77 -5.00 9.06
CA ALA A 4 -23.50 -6.25 8.80
C ALA A 4 -22.95 -7.43 9.64
N PHE A 5 -21.78 -7.25 10.25
CA PHE A 5 -21.13 -8.30 11.03
C PHE A 5 -21.63 -8.39 12.48
N LEU A 6 -22.14 -7.31 13.09
CA LEU A 6 -22.58 -7.29 14.49
C LEU A 6 -23.90 -8.03 14.78
N ASP A 7 -24.69 -8.38 13.76
CA ASP A 7 -26.06 -8.90 13.94
C ASP A 7 -26.14 -10.42 14.23
N THR A 8 -24.99 -11.09 14.41
CA THR A 8 -24.94 -12.53 14.75
C THR A 8 -24.26 -12.78 16.11
N PRO A 9 -24.97 -12.61 17.25
CA PRO A 9 -24.42 -12.80 18.58
C PRO A 9 -23.91 -14.23 18.84
N GLN A 10 -24.50 -15.25 18.19
CA GLN A 10 -24.07 -16.66 18.33
C GLN A 10 -22.67 -16.94 17.74
N LEU A 11 -22.22 -16.12 16.78
CA LEU A 11 -20.90 -16.26 16.16
C LEU A 11 -19.82 -15.65 17.06
N TYR A 12 -20.06 -14.45 17.60
CA TYR A 12 -19.11 -13.77 18.48
C TYR A 12 -18.88 -14.50 19.80
N SER A 13 -19.91 -15.17 20.35
CA SER A 13 -19.72 -15.97 21.56
C SER A 13 -18.77 -17.16 21.36
N ARG A 14 -18.53 -17.58 20.11
CA ARG A 14 -17.63 -18.70 19.76
C ARG A 14 -16.25 -18.24 19.27
N LEU A 15 -16.13 -16.99 18.85
CA LEU A 15 -14.85 -16.39 18.51
C LEU A 15 -14.24 -15.82 19.79
N GLY A 16 -13.37 -16.59 20.43
CA GLY A 16 -12.72 -16.18 21.69
C GLY A 16 -11.90 -14.89 21.59
N PHE A 17 -11.59 -14.43 20.37
CA PHE A 17 -10.85 -13.20 20.11
C PHE A 17 -11.29 -12.60 18.76
N SER A 18 -11.52 -11.28 18.75
CA SER A 18 -11.67 -10.47 17.53
C SER A 18 -10.58 -9.42 17.53
N HIS A 19 -9.63 -9.50 16.59
CA HIS A 19 -8.59 -8.49 16.44
C HIS A 19 -8.91 -7.60 15.24
N GLU A 20 -9.08 -6.31 15.50
CA GLU A 20 -9.26 -5.32 14.45
C GLU A 20 -7.90 -4.91 13.91
N PHE A 21 -7.67 -5.16 12.62
CA PHE A 21 -6.49 -4.66 11.93
C PHE A 21 -6.66 -3.17 11.66
N LYS A 22 -5.82 -2.35 12.26
CA LYS A 22 -5.77 -0.91 12.01
C LYS A 22 -4.97 -0.61 10.75
N ASN A 23 -5.30 0.51 10.11
CA ASN A 23 -4.45 1.07 9.07
C ASN A 23 -3.08 1.41 9.65
N LEU A 24 -2.05 1.27 8.82
CA LEU A 24 -0.69 1.67 9.20
C LEU A 24 -0.62 3.19 9.37
N SER A 25 0.06 3.63 10.42
CA SER A 25 0.41 5.04 10.59
C SER A 25 1.42 5.48 9.51
N GLU A 26 1.57 6.80 9.35
CA GLU A 26 2.59 7.32 8.43
C GLU A 26 4.00 6.88 8.85
N ASP A 27 4.31 6.89 10.14
CA ASP A 27 5.61 6.47 10.66
C ASP A 27 5.87 4.98 10.40
N GLU A 28 4.85 4.13 10.58
CA GLU A 28 4.93 2.70 10.27
C GLU A 28 5.17 2.48 8.78
N MET A 29 4.46 3.21 7.91
CA MET A 29 4.66 3.12 6.47
C MET A 29 6.08 3.57 6.07
N ARG A 30 6.57 4.70 6.60
CA ARG A 30 7.93 5.20 6.34
C ARG A 30 9.01 4.22 6.81
N PHE A 31 8.76 3.50 7.89
CA PHE A 31 9.65 2.44 8.37
C PHE A 31 9.62 1.17 7.50
N LEU A 32 8.44 0.80 6.97
CA LEU A 32 8.25 -0.43 6.21
C LEU A 32 8.65 -0.30 4.74
N PHE A 33 8.35 0.81 4.08
CA PHE A 33 8.49 0.94 2.62
C PHE A 33 9.92 0.75 2.12
N PRO A 34 10.99 1.25 2.79
CA PRO A 34 12.36 0.94 2.38
C PRO A 34 12.66 -0.56 2.35
N LYS A 35 12.05 -1.34 3.24
CA LYS A 35 12.18 -2.81 3.25
C LYS A 35 11.44 -3.43 2.07
N ILE A 36 10.23 -2.95 1.77
CA ILE A 36 9.44 -3.39 0.62
C ILE A 36 10.18 -3.09 -0.70
N TRP A 37 10.77 -1.91 -0.84
CA TRP A 37 11.57 -1.54 -2.02
C TRP A 37 12.72 -2.51 -2.22
N LYS A 38 13.41 -2.87 -1.14
CA LYS A 38 14.50 -3.86 -1.19
C LYS A 38 14.01 -5.24 -1.66
N THR A 39 12.79 -5.65 -1.33
CA THR A 39 12.22 -6.94 -1.82
C THR A 39 11.95 -6.97 -3.33
N ILE A 40 11.90 -5.80 -3.97
CA ILE A 40 11.78 -5.67 -5.43
C ILE A 40 13.08 -5.20 -6.08
N GLU A 41 14.21 -5.39 -5.38
CA GLU A 41 15.58 -5.10 -5.86
C GLU A 41 15.85 -3.61 -6.12
N ILE A 42 15.04 -2.71 -5.53
CA ILE A 42 15.24 -1.25 -5.60
C ILE A 42 15.69 -0.72 -4.24
N VAL A 43 16.67 0.18 -4.26
CA VAL A 43 17.18 0.84 -3.05
C VAL A 43 16.52 2.20 -2.92
N TYR A 44 15.83 2.44 -1.80
CA TYR A 44 15.34 3.76 -1.43
C TYR A 44 16.50 4.64 -0.99
N ASN A 45 16.67 5.82 -1.59
CA ASN A 45 17.62 6.83 -1.14
C ASN A 45 16.91 8.07 -0.58
N PRO A 46 16.99 8.34 0.74
CA PRO A 46 16.36 9.51 1.35
C PRO A 46 16.96 10.85 0.90
N GLU A 47 18.20 10.86 0.40
CA GLU A 47 18.86 12.07 -0.12
C GLU A 47 18.48 12.34 -1.59
N HIS A 48 17.72 11.43 -2.22
CA HIS A 48 17.32 11.57 -3.60
C HIS A 48 15.86 12.02 -3.72
N TYR A 49 15.66 13.25 -4.22
CA TYR A 49 14.35 13.89 -4.27
C TYR A 49 13.25 13.03 -4.96
N PRO A 50 13.47 12.42 -6.15
CA PRO A 50 12.49 11.53 -6.78
C PRO A 50 12.02 10.35 -5.91
N ASP A 51 12.92 9.77 -5.11
CA ASP A 51 12.58 8.64 -4.23
C ASP A 51 11.69 9.12 -3.08
N VAL A 52 12.04 10.28 -2.50
CA VAL A 52 11.24 10.94 -1.45
C VAL A 52 9.87 11.36 -1.98
N GLU A 53 9.81 11.89 -3.21
CA GLU A 53 8.56 12.26 -3.85
C GLU A 53 7.67 11.04 -4.10
N ALA A 54 8.23 9.97 -4.66
CA ALA A 54 7.51 8.72 -4.88
C ALA A 54 6.98 8.12 -3.57
N MET A 55 7.79 8.09 -2.51
CA MET A 55 7.40 7.69 -1.16
C MET A 55 6.18 8.50 -0.67
N ASN A 56 6.24 9.83 -0.74
CA ASN A 56 5.15 10.71 -0.30
C ASN A 56 3.87 10.53 -1.14
N VAL A 57 3.99 10.23 -2.43
CA VAL A 57 2.84 9.90 -3.28
C VAL A 57 2.20 8.58 -2.84
N ILE A 58 2.99 7.54 -2.60
CA ILE A 58 2.49 6.25 -2.11
C ILE A 58 1.76 6.43 -0.76
N LEU A 59 2.34 7.16 0.20
CA LEU A 59 1.73 7.42 1.51
C LEU A 59 0.33 8.05 1.38
N ARG A 60 0.18 9.04 0.50
CA ARG A 60 -1.10 9.73 0.27
C ARG A 60 -2.13 8.84 -0.42
N ILE A 61 -1.73 8.04 -1.41
CA ILE A 61 -2.64 7.16 -2.14
C ILE A 61 -3.18 6.06 -1.24
N THR A 62 -2.33 5.51 -0.38
CA THR A 62 -2.69 4.31 0.39
C THR A 62 -3.30 4.62 1.75
N ALA A 63 -2.95 5.75 2.37
CA ALA A 63 -3.47 6.18 3.67
C ALA A 63 -3.46 5.05 4.73
N GLY A 64 -2.42 4.22 4.72
CA GLY A 64 -2.26 3.11 5.66
C GLY A 64 -3.06 1.84 5.33
N ASN A 65 -3.83 1.81 4.24
CA ASN A 65 -4.55 0.62 3.81
C ASN A 65 -3.59 -0.44 3.28
N PHE A 66 -3.26 -1.43 4.12
CA PHE A 66 -2.31 -2.50 3.81
C PHE A 66 -2.62 -3.25 2.51
N ARG A 67 -3.90 -3.53 2.24
CA ARG A 67 -4.31 -4.22 1.00
C ARG A 67 -4.04 -3.36 -0.23
N LEU A 68 -4.27 -2.05 -0.14
CA LEU A 68 -3.99 -1.14 -1.24
C LEU A 68 -2.48 -0.97 -1.46
N ILE A 69 -1.69 -0.93 -0.38
CA ILE A 69 -0.22 -0.92 -0.43
C ILE A 69 0.30 -2.13 -1.20
N ASP A 70 -0.08 -3.35 -0.81
CA ASP A 70 0.37 -4.59 -1.45
C ASP A 70 0.03 -4.65 -2.95
N ARG A 71 -1.21 -4.27 -3.30
CA ARG A 71 -1.66 -4.20 -4.68
C ARG A 71 -0.87 -3.16 -5.49
N LEU A 72 -0.62 -1.98 -4.92
CA LEU A 72 0.13 -0.91 -5.58
C LEU A 72 1.58 -1.32 -5.84
N PHE A 73 2.28 -1.88 -4.85
CA PHE A 73 3.64 -2.38 -5.03
C PHE A 73 3.73 -3.52 -6.06
N SER A 74 2.71 -4.38 -6.13
CA SER A 74 2.62 -5.40 -7.17
C SER A 74 2.53 -4.79 -8.59
N GLN A 75 1.75 -3.71 -8.77
CA GLN A 75 1.69 -3.00 -10.06
C GLN A 75 2.98 -2.24 -10.36
N ILE A 76 3.59 -1.59 -9.37
CA ILE A 76 4.90 -0.93 -9.52
C ILE A 76 5.94 -1.94 -10.01
N LYS A 77 6.08 -3.09 -9.34
CA LYS A 77 7.00 -4.16 -9.74
C LYS A 77 6.78 -4.59 -11.20
N ARG A 78 5.52 -4.73 -11.62
CA ARG A 78 5.17 -5.11 -12.99
C ARG A 78 5.59 -4.04 -14.00
N ILE A 79 5.31 -2.76 -13.73
CA ILE A 79 5.66 -1.64 -14.61
C ILE A 79 7.18 -1.52 -14.75
N LEU A 80 7.91 -1.62 -13.65
CA LEU A 80 9.38 -1.59 -13.66
C LEU A 80 9.96 -2.70 -14.54
N LYS A 81 9.49 -3.94 -14.36
CA LYS A 81 9.95 -5.11 -15.13
C LYS A 81 9.66 -4.96 -16.62
N ILE A 82 8.47 -4.52 -17.00
CA ILE A 82 8.08 -4.37 -18.42
C ILE A 82 8.91 -3.28 -19.09
N ASN A 83 9.12 -2.16 -18.40
CA ASN A 83 9.79 -0.98 -18.96
C ASN A 83 11.30 -0.96 -18.71
N LYS A 84 11.86 -1.98 -18.06
CA LYS A 84 13.28 -2.07 -17.68
C LYS A 84 13.76 -0.85 -16.87
N LEU A 85 12.92 -0.39 -15.95
CA LEU A 85 13.24 0.70 -15.04
C LEU A 85 13.82 0.13 -13.73
N ASP A 86 14.77 0.84 -13.14
CA ASP A 86 15.49 0.47 -11.92
C ASP A 86 15.12 1.35 -10.71
N ARG A 87 14.17 2.27 -10.87
CA ARG A 87 13.74 3.21 -9.83
C ARG A 87 12.23 3.43 -9.82
N ILE A 88 11.70 3.58 -8.61
CA ILE A 88 10.31 3.98 -8.38
C ILE A 88 10.23 5.51 -8.42
N SER A 89 9.89 6.07 -9.58
CA SER A 89 9.56 7.48 -9.69
C SER A 89 8.07 7.73 -9.44
N LYS A 90 7.70 9.00 -9.25
CA LYS A 90 6.29 9.39 -9.15
C LYS A 90 5.46 8.94 -10.35
N GLU A 91 6.00 9.02 -11.55
CA GLU A 91 5.31 8.61 -12.78
C GLU A 91 5.01 7.11 -12.78
N VAL A 92 5.94 6.30 -12.25
CA VAL A 92 5.72 4.85 -12.07
C VAL A 92 4.60 4.59 -11.07
N VAL A 93 4.58 5.33 -9.96
CA VAL A 93 3.52 5.21 -8.93
C VAL A 93 2.16 5.61 -9.51
N ASP A 94 2.10 6.72 -10.25
CA ASP A 94 0.88 7.20 -10.88
C ASP A 94 0.36 6.25 -11.95
N ALA A 95 1.26 5.67 -12.77
CA ALA A 95 0.91 4.64 -13.73
C ALA A 95 0.38 3.37 -13.03
N ALA A 96 1.05 2.93 -11.95
CA ALA A 96 0.62 1.78 -11.15
C ALA A 96 -0.76 1.99 -10.55
N ARG A 97 -1.03 3.19 -10.02
CA ARG A 97 -2.33 3.58 -9.49
C ARG A 97 -3.42 3.51 -10.56
N LYS A 98 -3.17 4.00 -11.77
CA LYS A 98 -4.14 3.96 -12.89
C LYS A 98 -4.48 2.53 -13.32
N CYS A 99 -3.58 1.57 -13.12
CA CYS A 99 -3.84 0.16 -13.39
C CYS A 99 -4.68 -0.53 -12.30
N LEU A 100 -4.89 0.10 -11.15
CA LEU A 100 -5.69 -0.47 -10.07
C LEU A 100 -7.16 -0.10 -10.25
N VAL A 101 -8.01 -1.13 -10.28
CA VAL A 101 -9.43 -0.95 -9.95
C VAL A 101 -9.51 -0.72 -8.43
N ILE A 102 -9.61 0.54 -8.06
CA ILE A 102 -10.00 1.00 -6.73
C ILE A 102 -11.51 1.20 -6.86
N GLY A 103 -12.31 0.49 -6.05
CA GLY A 103 -13.77 0.68 -6.11
C GLY A 103 -14.09 2.16 -5.96
N ASP A 104 -14.97 2.68 -6.81
CA ASP A 104 -15.33 4.09 -6.76
C ASP A 104 -15.92 4.41 -5.39
N PRO A 105 -15.53 5.53 -4.76
CA PRO A 105 -16.25 6.03 -3.62
C PRO A 105 -17.60 6.55 -4.12
N GLU A 106 -18.64 5.71 -4.06
CA GLU A 106 -20.02 6.20 -4.01
C GLU A 106 -20.25 7.03 -2.73
#